data_AF-A0A1I4ZDS4-F1
#
_entry.id   AF-A0A1I4ZDS4-F1
#
_cell.length_a   1.000
_cell.length_b   1.000
_cell.length_c   1.000
_cell.angle_alpha   90.00
_cell.angle_beta   90.00
_cell.angle_gamma   90.00
#
_symmetry.space_group_name_H-M   'P 1'
#
loop_
_entity.id
_entity.type
_entity.pdbx_description
1 polymer ?
#
loop_
_entity_poly.entity_id
_entity_poly.type
_entity_poly.pdbx_seq_one_letter_code
_entity_poly.pdbx_strand_id
1 'polypeptide(L)'
;MSLFKYYRIAFVLSFIILIVGSVFKVTHMEWNSLNGNNLITVGLISSVIYIALAYFMIFKSKKMPAGEKLIWVICFALGFIVNVGFISFATALVFFIIGSKRLFYK
;
A
#
# COMPACT_ATOMS: atom_id res chain seq x y z
N MET A 1 -7.33 10.13 -22.46
CA MET A 1 -7.49 9.53 -21.11
C MET A 1 -6.46 10.16 -20.18
N SER A 2 -6.83 10.83 -19.08
CA SER A 2 -5.87 11.63 -18.30
C SER A 2 -5.01 10.75 -17.37
N LEU A 3 -3.70 11.00 -17.35
CA LEU A 3 -2.72 10.27 -16.53
C LEU A 3 -3.08 10.27 -15.03
N PHE A 4 -3.72 11.37 -14.58
CA PHE A 4 -4.25 11.54 -13.24
C PHE A 4 -5.35 10.52 -12.87
N LYS A 5 -6.18 10.09 -13.84
CA LYS A 5 -7.22 9.08 -13.59
C LYS A 5 -6.59 7.73 -13.26
N TYR A 6 -5.55 7.33 -13.99
CA TYR A 6 -4.82 6.08 -13.73
C TYR A 6 -4.08 6.11 -12.39
N TYR A 7 -3.47 7.25 -12.04
CA TYR A 7 -2.84 7.44 -10.72
C TYR A 7 -3.84 7.19 -9.59
N ARG A 8 -5.04 7.80 -9.65
CA ARG A 8 -6.08 7.61 -8.63
C ARG A 8 -6.53 6.15 -8.51
N ILE A 9 -6.74 5.48 -9.64
CA ILE A 9 -7.15 4.08 -9.66
C ILE A 9 -6.06 3.20 -9.05
N ALA A 10 -4.80 3.38 -9.45
CA ALA A 10 -3.68 2.60 -8.92
C ALA A 10 -3.47 2.82 -7.41
N PHE A 11 -3.64 4.06 -6.93
CA PHE A 11 -3.58 4.38 -5.50
C PHE A 11 -4.65 3.64 -4.69
N VAL A 12 -5.92 3.74 -5.11
CA VAL A 12 -7.04 3.09 -4.40
C VAL A 12 -6.91 1.56 -4.47
N LEU A 13 -6.54 1.03 -5.63
CA LEU A 13 -6.37 -0.40 -5.84
C LEU A 13 -5.25 -0.96 -4.95
N SER A 14 -4.09 -0.29 -4.92
CA SER A 14 -2.97 -0.67 -4.05
C SER A 14 -3.40 -0.72 -2.59
N PHE A 15 -4.12 0.30 -2.11
CA PHE A 15 -4.59 0.38 -0.73
C PHE A 15 -5.53 -0.78 -0.37
N ILE A 16 -6.50 -1.10 -1.22
CA ILE A 16 -7.44 -2.21 -1.00
C ILE A 16 -6.70 -3.55 -0.97
N ILE A 17 -5.81 -3.79 -1.94
CA ILE A 17 -5.04 -5.04 -2.03
C ILE A 17 -4.16 -5.23 -0.78
N LEU A 18 -3.53 -4.17 -0.29
CA LEU A 18 -2.69 -4.22 0.90
C LEU A 18 -3.49 -4.54 2.16
N ILE A 19 -4.67 -3.94 2.34
CA ILE A 19 -5.56 -4.27 3.47
C ILE A 19 -5.99 -5.74 3.40
N VAL A 20 -6.49 -6.18 2.24
CA VAL A 20 -6.96 -7.57 2.06
C VAL A 20 -5.82 -8.56 2.24
N GLY A 21 -4.65 -8.29 1.67
CA GLY A 21 -3.45 -9.12 1.83
C GLY A 21 -2.99 -9.21 3.28
N SER A 22 -3.07 -8.12 4.04
CA SER A 22 -2.75 -8.10 5.48
C SER A 22 -3.69 -9.00 6.27
N VAL A 23 -4.99 -8.93 5.99
CA VAL A 23 -5.99 -9.80 6.63
C VAL A 23 -5.69 -11.27 6.32
N PHE A 24 -5.50 -11.61 5.04
CA PHE A 24 -5.21 -12.98 4.59
C PHE A 24 -3.94 -13.54 5.23
N LYS A 25 -2.91 -12.70 5.41
CA LYS A 25 -1.66 -13.08 6.06
C LYS A 25 -1.85 -13.46 7.53
N VAL A 26 -2.71 -12.74 8.26
CA VAL A 26 -2.98 -13.03 9.69
C VAL A 26 -3.95 -14.19 9.87
N THR A 27 -4.98 -14.27 9.02
CA THR A 27 -5.99 -15.32 9.15
C THR A 27 -5.53 -16.67 8.61
N HIS A 28 -4.35 -16.71 7.94
CA HIS A 28 -3.86 -17.86 7.20
C HIS A 28 -4.92 -18.41 6.23
N MET A 29 -5.73 -17.52 5.66
CA MET A 29 -6.68 -17.88 4.60
C MET A 29 -5.90 -18.05 3.29
N GLU A 30 -5.73 -19.29 2.87
CA GLU A 30 -5.06 -19.61 1.61
C GLU A 30 -6.11 -20.01 0.57
N TRP A 31 -6.40 -19.11 -0.37
CA TRP A 31 -7.26 -19.43 -1.49
C TRP A 31 -6.39 -19.84 -2.68
N ASN A 32 -5.93 -21.08 -2.66
CA ASN A 32 -5.07 -21.68 -3.69
C ASN A 32 -3.77 -20.85 -3.90
N SER A 33 -3.62 -20.11 -5.01
CA SER A 33 -2.45 -19.26 -5.29
C SER A 33 -2.51 -17.87 -4.61
N LEU A 34 -3.68 -17.47 -4.11
CA LEU A 34 -3.87 -16.22 -3.36
C LEU A 34 -3.55 -16.44 -1.88
N ASN A 35 -2.25 -16.43 -1.57
CA ASN A 35 -1.74 -16.33 -0.20
C ASN A 35 -1.60 -14.85 0.20
N GLY A 36 -1.74 -14.54 1.49
CA GLY A 36 -1.53 -13.20 2.04
C GLY A 36 -0.18 -12.58 1.64
N ASN A 37 0.88 -13.39 1.54
CA ASN A 37 2.19 -12.89 1.10
C ASN A 37 2.20 -12.45 -0.38
N ASN A 38 1.52 -13.19 -1.25
CA ASN A 38 1.39 -12.84 -2.68
C ASN A 38 0.56 -11.57 -2.84
N LEU A 39 -0.57 -11.46 -2.12
CA LEU A 39 -1.42 -10.27 -2.15
C LEU A 39 -0.68 -9.02 -1.67
N ILE A 40 0.07 -9.11 -0.56
CA ILE A 40 0.89 -7.99 -0.09
C ILE A 40 1.94 -7.62 -1.14
N THR A 41 2.62 -8.59 -1.75
CA THR A 41 3.61 -8.35 -2.80
C THR A 41 2.99 -7.61 -3.99
N VAL A 42 1.82 -8.03 -4.46
CA VAL A 42 1.08 -7.34 -5.55
C VAL A 42 0.67 -5.92 -5.13
N GLY A 43 0.21 -5.74 -3.89
CA GLY A 43 -0.16 -4.43 -3.35
C GLY A 43 1.04 -3.47 -3.26
N LEU A 44 2.22 -3.98 -2.86
CA LEU A 44 3.47 -3.23 -2.82
C LEU A 44 3.95 -2.87 -4.23
N ILE A 45 3.91 -3.80 -5.19
CA ILE A 45 4.24 -3.49 -6.60
C ILE A 45 3.29 -2.42 -7.14
N SER A 46 1.99 -2.54 -6.89
CA SER A 46 1.00 -1.53 -7.27
C SER A 46 1.31 -0.17 -6.63
N SER A 47 1.83 -0.16 -5.39
CA SER A 47 2.22 1.09 -4.74
C SER A 47 3.42 1.77 -5.40
N VAL A 48 4.43 1.00 -5.78
CA VAL A 48 5.58 1.49 -6.55
C VAL A 48 5.12 2.08 -7.89
N ILE A 49 4.14 1.46 -8.56
CA ILE A 49 3.60 1.94 -9.83
C ILE A 49 2.94 3.31 -9.68
N TYR A 50 2.06 3.53 -8.68
CA TYR A 50 1.43 4.84 -8.53
C TYR A 50 2.44 5.92 -8.10
N ILE A 51 3.47 5.57 -7.32
CA ILE A 51 4.55 6.49 -6.94
C ILE A 51 5.37 6.89 -8.18
N ALA A 52 5.72 5.93 -9.03
CA ALA A 52 6.42 6.21 -10.28
C ALA A 52 5.60 7.14 -11.20
N LEU A 53 4.28 6.93 -11.29
CA LEU A 53 3.38 7.83 -12.01
C LEU A 53 3.35 9.24 -11.39
N ALA A 54 3.34 9.36 -10.06
CA ALA A 54 3.40 10.65 -9.39
C ALA A 54 4.71 11.38 -9.70
N TYR A 55 5.85 10.68 -9.63
CA TYR A 55 7.16 11.25 -9.96
C TYR A 55 7.20 11.72 -11.41
N PHE A 56 6.70 10.91 -12.34
CA PHE A 56 6.60 11.31 -13.74
C PHE A 56 5.80 12.61 -13.92
N MET A 57 4.67 12.75 -13.22
CA MET A 57 3.86 13.98 -13.25
C MET A 57 4.60 15.19 -12.65
N ILE A 58 5.31 15.01 -11.54
CA ILE A 58 6.07 16.05 -10.84
C ILE A 58 7.22 16.55 -11.73
N PHE A 59 8.03 15.63 -12.28
CA PHE A 59 9.18 16.00 -13.11
C PHE A 59 8.75 16.66 -14.43
N LYS A 60 7.65 16.20 -15.05
CA LYS A 60 7.10 16.79 -16.27
C LYS A 60 6.49 18.18 -16.06
N SER A 61 6.15 18.55 -14.82
CA SER A 61 5.59 19.86 -14.51
C SER A 61 6.61 20.98 -14.70
N LYS A 62 6.35 21.90 -15.63
CA LYS A 62 7.14 23.13 -15.86
C LYS A 62 6.80 24.26 -14.88
N LYS A 63 5.64 24.19 -14.21
CA LYS A 63 5.15 25.24 -13.30
C LYS A 63 5.75 25.16 -11.89
N MET A 64 6.34 24.03 -11.55
CA MET A 64 6.72 23.70 -10.18
C MET A 64 8.21 23.96 -9.94
N PRO A 65 8.60 24.76 -8.94
CA PRO A 65 10.00 25.02 -8.63
C PRO A 65 10.70 23.76 -8.09
N ALA A 66 12.02 23.68 -8.25
CA ALA A 66 12.81 22.48 -7.91
C ALA A 66 12.68 22.07 -6.43
N GLY A 67 12.63 23.04 -5.51
CA GLY A 67 12.46 22.75 -4.07
C GLY A 67 11.13 22.07 -3.75
N GLU A 68 10.04 22.51 -4.38
CA GLU A 68 8.71 21.89 -4.17
C GLU A 68 8.67 20.47 -4.73
N LYS A 69 9.29 20.21 -5.90
CA LYS A 69 9.42 18.86 -6.45
C LYS A 69 10.13 17.92 -5.48
N LEU A 70 11.19 18.39 -4.83
CA LEU A 70 11.99 17.60 -3.88
C LEU A 70 11.15 17.25 -2.64
N ILE A 71 10.38 18.21 -2.11
CA ILE A 71 9.45 17.98 -0.99
C ILE A 71 8.45 16.87 -1.35
N TRP A 72 7.82 16.93 -2.53
CA TRP A 72 6.88 15.90 -2.95
C TRP A 72 7.52 14.52 -3.08
N VAL A 73 8.73 14.43 -3.64
CA VAL A 73 9.48 13.16 -3.73
C VAL A 73 9.74 12.59 -2.34
N ILE A 74 10.16 13.42 -1.38
CA ILE A 74 10.34 13.00 0.01
C ILE A 74 9.01 12.53 0.62
N CYS A 75 7.91 13.28 0.42
CA CYS A 75 6.60 12.93 0.94
C CYS A 75 6.11 11.58 0.40
N PHE A 76 6.32 11.27 -0.87
CA PHE A 76 5.96 9.97 -1.44
C PHE A 76 6.85 8.83 -0.91
N ALA A 77 8.15 9.08 -0.73
CA ALA A 77 9.06 8.10 -0.13
C ALA A 77 8.70 7.80 1.35
N LEU A 78 8.44 8.83 2.15
CA LEU A 78 7.97 8.68 3.53
C LEU A 78 6.59 8.03 3.57
N GLY A 79 5.69 8.43 2.67
CA GLY A 79 4.36 7.83 2.52
C GLY A 79 4.42 6.33 2.22
N PHE A 80 5.38 5.88 1.42
CA PHE A 80 5.61 4.46 1.17
C PHE A 80 6.04 3.70 2.43
N ILE A 81 6.96 4.26 3.22
CA ILE A 81 7.39 3.67 4.50
C ILE A 81 6.21 3.59 5.47
N VAL A 82 5.41 4.65 5.58
CA VAL A 82 4.20 4.67 6.41
C VAL A 82 3.19 3.65 5.92
N ASN A 83 3.06 3.43 4.61
CA ASN A 83 2.17 2.42 4.04
C ASN A 83 2.60 0.99 4.46
N VAL A 84 3.91 0.71 4.48
CA VAL A 84 4.44 -0.55 5.04
C VAL A 84 4.17 -0.66 6.54
N GLY A 85 4.32 0.43 7.29
CA GLY A 85 3.94 0.49 8.70
C GLY A 85 2.44 0.24 8.93
N PHE A 86 1.59 0.74 8.03
CA PHE A 86 0.15 0.56 8.09
C PHE A 86 -0.28 -0.90 7.87
N ILE A 87 0.39 -1.64 6.98
CA ILE A 87 0.21 -3.10 6.82
C ILE A 87 0.50 -3.81 8.15
N SER A 88 1.61 -3.47 8.81
CA SER A 88 1.98 -4.05 10.11
C SER A 88 0.95 -3.70 11.19
N PHE A 89 0.45 -2.46 11.20
CA PHE A 89 -0.61 -2.03 12.12
C PHE A 89 -1.94 -2.77 11.88
N ALA A 90 -2.38 -2.88 10.62
CA ALA A 90 -3.58 -3.62 10.26
C ALA A 90 -3.46 -5.10 10.66
N THR A 91 -2.30 -5.70 10.44
CA THR A 91 -1.95 -7.06 10.86
C THR A 91 -2.08 -7.21 12.39
N ALA A 92 -1.51 -6.27 13.16
CA ALA A 92 -1.60 -6.26 14.62
C ALA A 92 -3.03 -6.07 15.14
N LEU A 93 -3.83 -5.21 14.48
CA LEU A 93 -5.25 -5.04 14.82
C LEU A 93 -6.06 -6.33 14.61
N VAL A 94 -5.89 -7.01 13.47
CA VAL A 94 -6.57 -8.28 13.22
C VAL A 94 -6.15 -9.33 14.24
N PHE A 95 -4.85 -9.39 14.57
CA PHE A 95 -4.37 -10.25 15.65
C PHE A 95 -5.02 -9.92 17.00
N PHE A 96 -5.15 -8.64 17.34
CA PHE A 96 -5.79 -8.21 18.58
C PHE A 96 -7.27 -8.61 18.66
N ILE A 97 -8.02 -8.51 17.55
CA ILE A 97 -9.47 -8.80 17.51
C ILE A 97 -9.76 -10.31 17.45
N ILE A 98 -9.02 -11.05 16.61
CA ILE A 98 -9.31 -12.45 16.27
C ILE A 98 -8.25 -13.40 16.87
N GLY A 99 -6.97 -13.04 16.75
CA GLY A 99 -5.85 -13.88 17.17
C GLY A 99 -5.76 -14.05 18.70
N SER A 100 -6.04 -12.99 19.46
CA SER A 100 -6.04 -13.02 20.93
C SER A 100 -7.03 -14.07 21.47
N LYS A 101 -8.22 -14.16 20.87
CA LYS A 101 -9.23 -15.16 21.25
C LYS A 101 -8.73 -16.59 21.02
N ARG A 102 -8.02 -16.86 19.92
CA ARG A 102 -7.46 -18.20 19.65
C ARG A 102 -6.34 -18.63 20.61
N LEU A 103 -5.62 -17.69 21.20
CA LEU A 103 -4.51 -17.99 22.12
C LEU A 103 -4.98 -18.24 23.56
N PHE A 104 -6.06 -17.58 23.98
CA PHE A 104 -6.48 -17.57 25.38
C PHE A 104 -7.84 -18.26 25.64
N TYR A 105 -8.62 -18.59 24.61
CA TYR A 105 -9.72 -19.55 24.75
C TYR A 105 -9.18 -20.98 24.59
N LYS A 106 -9.45 -21.82 25.60
CA LYS A 106 -9.32 -23.28 25.53
C LYS A 106 -10.42 -23.88 24.64
#